data_AF-A0A959DE88-F1
#
_entry.id   AF-A0A959DE88-F1
#
_cell.length_a   1.000
_cell.length_b   1.000
_cell.length_c   1.000
_cell.angle_alpha   90.00
_cell.angle_beta   90.00
_cell.angle_gamma   90.00
#
_symmetry.space_group_name_H-M   'P 1'
#
loop_
_entity.id
_entity.type
_entity.pdbx_description
1 polymer ?
#
loop_
_entity_poly.entity_id
_entity_poly.type
_entity_poly.pdbx_seq_one_letter_code
_entity_poly.pdbx_strand_id
1 'polypeptide(L)'
;FQHRRLASRMISELAILGLRHRIDFLLLMAKDHGLYESNGFQLVSNTCQWLMISENRTLGIAHRRVRSSLMIKALGKKEWKPGLVDFLGHVF
;
A
#
# COMPACT_ATOMS: atom_id res chain seq x y z
N PHE A 1 2.28 -21.95 -9.97
CA PHE A 1 1.23 -20.90 -10.08
C PHE A 1 1.72 -19.56 -10.65
N GLN A 2 2.98 -19.17 -10.45
CA GLN A 2 3.55 -17.90 -10.93
C GLN A 2 3.42 -17.67 -12.45
N HIS A 3 3.54 -18.73 -13.27
CA HIS A 3 3.48 -18.64 -14.75
C HIS A 3 2.10 -18.27 -15.31
N ARG A 4 1.03 -18.27 -14.49
CA ARG A 4 -0.32 -17.90 -14.94
C ARG A 4 -0.67 -16.43 -14.74
N ARG A 5 0.28 -15.60 -14.28
CA ARG A 5 0.11 -14.14 -14.05
C ARG A 5 -1.14 -13.77 -13.22
N LEU A 6 -1.58 -14.67 -12.33
CA LEU A 6 -2.80 -14.49 -11.56
C LEU A 6 -2.72 -13.25 -10.64
N ALA A 7 -1.55 -13.01 -10.04
CA ALA A 7 -1.34 -11.86 -9.17
C ALA A 7 -1.48 -10.53 -9.93
N SER A 8 -0.88 -10.40 -11.11
CA SER A 8 -1.05 -9.21 -11.97
C SER A 8 -2.50 -9.02 -12.39
N ARG A 9 -3.23 -10.12 -12.68
CA ARG A 9 -4.66 -10.04 -12.99
C ARG A 9 -5.46 -9.52 -11.79
N MET A 10 -5.21 -10.02 -10.58
CA MET A 10 -5.88 -9.53 -9.37
C MET A 10 -5.59 -8.05 -9.11
N ILE A 11 -4.34 -7.60 -9.30
CA ILE A 11 -3.96 -6.19 -9.18
C ILE A 11 -4.71 -5.33 -10.22
N SER A 12 -4.86 -5.82 -11.46
CA SER A 12 -5.61 -5.12 -12.50
C SER A 12 -7.09 -4.98 -12.14
N GLU A 13 -7.72 -6.06 -11.66
CA GLU A 13 -9.12 -6.03 -11.21
C GLU A 13 -9.31 -5.05 -10.04
N LEU A 14 -8.38 -5.02 -9.07
CA LEU A 14 -8.39 -4.04 -7.98
C LEU A 14 -8.26 -2.60 -8.48
N ALA A 15 -7.41 -2.36 -9.48
CA ALA A 15 -7.28 -1.02 -10.08
C ALA A 15 -8.57 -0.60 -10.80
N ILE A 16 -9.22 -1.51 -11.54
CA ILE A 16 -10.51 -1.27 -12.19
C ILE A 16 -11.59 -0.94 -11.16
N LEU A 17 -11.64 -1.70 -10.07
CA LEU A 17 -12.58 -1.45 -8.97
C LEU A 17 -12.31 -0.10 -8.31
N GLY A 18 -11.04 0.22 -8.02
CA GLY A 18 -10.64 1.50 -7.46
C GLY A 18 -11.07 2.67 -8.34
N LEU A 19 -10.83 2.60 -9.65
CA LEU A 19 -11.28 3.61 -10.62
C LEU A 19 -12.80 3.79 -10.59
N ARG A 20 -13.57 2.69 -10.60
CA ARG A 20 -15.04 2.71 -10.54
C ARG A 20 -15.57 3.43 -9.30
N HIS A 21 -14.88 3.27 -8.17
CA HIS A 21 -15.26 3.86 -6.88
C HIS A 21 -14.50 5.15 -6.55
N ARG A 22 -13.84 5.77 -7.53
CA ARG A 22 -13.10 7.04 -7.37
C ARG A 22 -12.05 7.00 -6.26
N ILE A 23 -11.39 5.85 -6.11
CA ILE A 23 -10.23 5.70 -5.24
C ILE A 23 -9.03 6.35 -5.92
N ASP A 24 -8.32 7.21 -5.18
CA ASP A 24 -7.16 7.94 -5.71
C ASP A 24 -5.91 7.06 -5.82
N PHE A 25 -5.69 6.19 -4.83
CA PHE A 25 -4.46 5.39 -4.68
C PHE A 25 -4.75 3.98 -4.18
N LEU A 26 -4.03 3.00 -4.71
CA LEU A 26 -3.81 1.71 -4.05
C LEU A 26 -2.54 1.80 -3.22
N LEU A 27 -2.55 1.22 -2.03
CA LEU A 27 -1.43 1.23 -1.07
C LEU A 27 -1.17 -0.19 -0.57
N LEU A 28 0.11 -0.55 -0.41
CA LEU A 28 0.52 -1.83 0.16
C LEU A 28 1.87 -1.74 0.86
N MET A 29 2.20 -2.77 1.64
CA MET A 29 3.55 -3.01 2.13
C MET A 29 4.10 -4.29 1.52
N ALA A 30 5.28 -4.21 0.89
CA ALA A 30 5.95 -5.37 0.32
C ALA A 30 7.47 -5.26 0.42
N LYS A 31 8.14 -6.38 0.71
CA LYS A 31 9.61 -6.46 0.64
C LYS A 31 10.12 -6.76 -0.76
N ASP A 32 9.38 -7.56 -1.52
CA ASP A 32 9.65 -7.84 -2.93
C ASP A 32 8.81 -6.89 -3.79
N HIS A 33 9.49 -6.05 -4.56
CA HIS A 33 8.88 -4.94 -5.28
C HIS A 33 8.55 -5.31 -6.73
N GLY A 34 9.20 -6.30 -7.33
CA GLY A 34 9.21 -6.48 -8.79
C GLY A 34 7.83 -6.74 -9.41
N LEU A 35 6.98 -7.51 -8.72
CA LEU A 35 5.58 -7.71 -9.14
C LEU A 35 4.80 -6.38 -9.12
N TYR A 36 4.99 -5.56 -8.10
CA TYR A 36 4.21 -4.34 -7.93
C TYR A 36 4.72 -3.22 -8.84
N GLU A 37 6.04 -3.07 -8.98
CA GLU A 37 6.66 -2.13 -9.93
C GLU A 37 6.22 -2.41 -11.36
N SER A 38 6.26 -3.69 -11.79
CA SER A 38 5.76 -4.08 -13.12
C SER A 38 4.25 -3.84 -13.31
N ASN A 39 3.51 -3.62 -12.23
CA ASN A 39 2.09 -3.26 -12.25
C ASN A 39 1.85 -1.76 -11.93
N GLY A 40 2.88 -0.91 -11.97
CA GLY A 40 2.78 0.55 -11.84
C GLY A 40 2.71 1.06 -10.41
N PHE A 41 3.14 0.26 -9.43
CA PHE A 41 3.40 0.77 -8.08
C PHE A 41 4.78 1.42 -8.01
N GLN A 42 4.92 2.36 -7.09
CA GLN A 42 6.19 3.01 -6.76
C GLN A 42 6.44 2.95 -5.26
N LEU A 43 7.70 2.78 -4.89
CA LEU A 43 8.13 2.85 -3.50
C LEU A 43 8.05 4.30 -2.99
N VAL A 44 7.53 4.49 -1.77
CA VAL A 44 7.43 5.81 -1.13
C VAL A 44 7.99 5.77 0.28
N SER A 45 8.37 6.94 0.80
CA SER A 45 9.11 7.06 2.06
C SER A 45 8.37 7.91 3.11
N ASN A 46 7.04 7.98 3.01
CA ASN A 46 6.18 8.69 3.96
C ASN A 46 6.38 8.21 5.40
N THR A 47 6.24 9.14 6.34
CA THR A 47 6.08 8.77 7.75
C THR A 47 4.69 8.16 7.91
N CYS A 48 4.60 7.02 8.59
CA CYS A 48 3.35 6.31 8.77
C CYS A 48 2.92 6.34 10.23
N GLN A 49 1.61 6.39 10.46
CA GLN A 49 0.98 6.25 11.76
C GLN A 49 0.02 5.07 11.76
N TRP A 50 0.08 4.23 12.80
CA TRP A 50 -0.82 3.08 12.95
C TRP A 50 -0.94 2.60 14.39
N LEU A 51 -2.02 1.89 14.69
CA LEU A 51 -2.21 1.18 15.95
C LEU A 51 -1.35 -0.07 15.99
N MET A 52 -0.40 -0.15 16.92
CA MET A 52 0.43 -1.32 17.10
C MET A 52 -0.29 -2.34 17.98
N ILE A 53 -0.48 -3.54 17.45
CA ILE A 53 -1.08 -4.68 18.17
C ILE A 53 -0.07 -5.83 18.15
N SER A 54 0.13 -6.46 19.31
CA SER A 54 0.92 -7.69 19.45
C SER A 54 0.17 -8.63 20.38
N GLU A 55 -0.01 -9.90 19.99
CA GLU A 55 -0.69 -10.92 20.81
C GLU A 55 -2.05 -10.43 21.38
N ASN A 56 -2.87 -9.80 20.53
CA ASN A 56 -4.17 -9.20 20.89
C ASN A 56 -4.10 -8.08 21.94
N ARG A 57 -2.92 -7.51 22.19
CA ARG A 57 -2.73 -6.35 23.08
C ARG A 57 -2.36 -5.12 22.27
N THR A 58 -3.02 -4.00 22.60
CA THR A 58 -2.65 -2.70 22.06
C THR A 58 -1.36 -2.23 22.72
N LEU A 59 -0.32 -2.00 21.93
CA LEU A 59 0.97 -1.47 22.37
C LEU A 59 1.05 0.07 22.25
N GLY A 60 0.08 0.68 21.58
CA GLY A 60 -0.03 2.13 21.38
C GLY A 60 -0.01 2.53 19.92
N ILE A 61 0.23 3.81 19.64
CA ILE A 61 0.33 4.36 18.29
C ILE A 61 1.80 4.37 17.87
N ALA A 62 2.12 3.72 16.76
CA ALA A 62 3.42 3.82 16.11
C ALA A 62 3.46 5.04 15.20
N HIS A 63 4.59 5.75 15.17
CA HIS A 63 4.83 6.87 14.27
C HIS A 63 6.24 6.78 13.71
N ARG A 64 6.41 6.16 12.53
CA ARG A 64 7.72 5.94 11.90
C ARG A 64 7.60 5.66 10.40
N ARG A 65 8.71 5.79 9.68
CA ARG A 65 8.81 5.32 8.29
C ARG A 65 8.92 3.80 8.27
N VAL A 66 8.11 3.14 7.44
CA VAL A 66 8.25 1.71 7.18
C VAL A 66 9.31 1.55 6.08
N ARG A 67 10.51 1.10 6.46
CA ARG A 67 11.67 1.08 5.56
C ARG A 67 11.40 0.17 4.35
N SER A 68 11.67 0.70 3.16
CA SER A 68 11.70 0.00 1.88
C SER A 68 10.53 -0.96 1.64
N SER A 69 9.33 -0.57 2.05
CA SER A 69 8.16 -1.45 1.93
C SER A 69 6.87 -0.77 1.54
N LEU A 70 6.65 0.50 1.92
CA LEU A 70 5.44 1.21 1.53
C LEU A 70 5.47 1.51 0.02
N MET A 71 4.49 0.98 -0.71
CA MET A 71 4.33 1.22 -2.13
C MET A 71 2.92 1.74 -2.42
N ILE A 72 2.82 2.62 -3.41
CA ILE A 72 1.54 3.16 -3.88
C ILE A 72 1.42 3.08 -5.38
N LYS A 73 0.18 2.99 -5.88
CA LYS A 73 -0.17 3.16 -7.28
C LYS A 73 -1.25 4.22 -7.38
N ALA A 74 -0.97 5.32 -8.07
CA ALA A 74 -1.99 6.30 -8.42
C ALA A 74 -2.95 5.70 -9.45
N LEU A 75 -4.25 5.85 -9.22
CA LEU A 75 -5.29 5.46 -10.17
C LEU A 75 -5.78 6.66 -11.00
N GLY A 76 -5.65 7.87 -10.48
CA GLY A 76 -6.04 9.11 -11.14
C GLY A 76 -4.88 10.07 -11.36
N LYS A 77 -5.22 11.35 -11.57
CA LYS A 77 -4.25 12.45 -11.77
C LYS A 77 -3.71 13.04 -10.46
N LYS A 78 -4.20 12.57 -9.32
CA LYS A 78 -3.80 13.10 -8.02
C LYS A 78 -2.37 12.68 -7.72
N GLU A 79 -1.54 13.66 -7.39
CA GLU A 79 -0.15 13.39 -7.01
C GLU A 79 -0.07 12.87 -5.58
N TRP A 80 0.78 11.86 -5.38
CA TRP A 80 1.12 11.39 -4.06
C TRP A 80 2.09 12.35 -3.39
N LYS A 81 1.71 12.91 -2.24
CA LYS A 81 2.50 13.93 -1.55
C LYS A 81 3.35 13.33 -0.42
N PRO A 82 4.53 13.92 -0.13
CA PRO A 82 5.24 13.62 1.10
C PRO A 82 4.39 14.04 2.32
N GLY A 83 4.60 13.38 3.46
CA GLY A 83 3.91 13.72 4.70
C GLY A 83 3.54 12.48 5.52
N LEU A 84 2.59 12.68 6.44
CA LEU A 84 2.03 11.63 7.28
C LEU A 84 0.98 10.81 6.51
N VAL A 85 1.11 9.49 6.58
CA VAL A 85 0.08 8.55 6.16
C VAL A 85 -0.45 7.86 7.42
N ASP A 86 -1.68 8.16 7.79
CA ASP A 86 -2.36 7.46 8.87
C ASP A 86 -3.11 6.24 8.28
N PHE A 87 -2.82 5.05 8.78
CA PHE A 87 -3.50 3.82 8.36
C PHE A 87 -4.86 3.63 9.05
N LEU A 88 -5.27 4.56 9.91
CA LEU A 88 -6.58 4.64 10.56
C LEU A 88 -6.95 3.38 11.35
N GLY A 89 -5.94 2.62 11.79
CA GLY A 89 -6.13 1.32 12.42
C GLY A 89 -4.82 0.58 12.60
N HIS A 90 -4.92 -0.72 12.81
CA HIS A 90 -3.77 -1.60 12.95
C HIS A 90 -3.33 -2.16 11.60
N VAL A 91 -2.07 -2.57 11.56
CA VAL A 91 -1.45 -3.25 10.42
C VAL A 91 -1.19 -4.70 10.82
N PHE A 92 -1.50 -5.64 9.91
CA PHE A 92 -1.32 -7.08 10.10
C PHE A 92 0.05 -7.57 9.60
#